data_AF-A0A819MG33-F1
#
_entry.id   AF-A0A819MG33-F1
#
_cell.length_a   1.000
_cell.length_b   1.000
_cell.length_c   1.000
_cell.angle_alpha   90.00
_cell.angle_beta   90.00
_cell.angle_gamma   90.00
#
_symmetry.space_group_name_H-M   'P 1'
#
loop_
_entity.id
_entity.type
_entity.pdbx_description
1 polymer ?
#
loop_
_entity_poly.entity_id
_entity_poly.type
_entity_poly.pdbx_seq_one_letter_code
_entity_poly.pdbx_strand_id
1 'polypeptide(L)'
;MDSTISEYCTRISNQRQTILAEQLKPLFDLIVIELNKNNNDNSTIDDDYCKIIDTLKNLHRLTLIDQLIVNNEIFYLIQNILVNILNKWLKDNIILTDKDKYLFRNIVDLFSKMIGHLTKTNQVSVSNFKTWFLNEPFFKTIASVLEDISINSYKYVDDDQNMESLSMLIESIRCFQIGNDHIRNNPNVLLLVDPLIKCLCSSTYINTLKQIDIKSTDRSAFEDFILGTCPCYGAWNRGKAQIIIINALCLNNMLASYEEIYDLFLSTINDWEYALMESIYYMTALLRYVAFYSSTREYLKINLKILDSMLIILNSNCLLDNILITTDYNSETNLTDSAISFIFNLTHDFEMLTIIKENSFFSKEIFFKLKNSQVDRVKLHALMILSKILNEQDILNLDHIDTLTSIFFDYLSRAMNDPCHTCQDVPVEHLLASLKGMFSLIENINELIFTFY
;
A
#
# COMPACT_ATOMS: atom_id res chain seq x y z
N MET A 1 -24.07 34.63 23.01
CA MET A 1 -23.15 34.29 24.10
C MET A 1 -22.15 33.31 23.50
N ASP A 2 -20.89 33.69 23.41
CA ASP A 2 -19.85 32.76 22.92
C ASP A 2 -19.73 31.60 23.92
N SER A 3 -19.71 30.37 23.41
CA SER A 3 -19.57 29.17 24.24
C SER A 3 -18.24 29.22 25.01
N THR A 4 -18.20 28.71 26.24
CA THR A 4 -16.96 28.58 27.04
C THR A 4 -15.84 27.87 26.27
N ILE A 5 -16.21 26.91 25.41
CA ILE A 5 -15.29 26.21 24.49
C ILE A 5 -14.66 27.18 23.49
N SER A 6 -15.43 28.14 22.96
CA SER A 6 -14.94 29.18 22.06
C SER A 6 -13.84 30.04 22.70
N GLU A 7 -13.97 30.36 23.99
CA GLU A 7 -12.96 31.11 24.73
C GLU A 7 -11.65 30.32 24.86
N TYR A 8 -11.74 29.05 25.26
CA TYR A 8 -10.56 28.18 25.37
C TYR A 8 -9.88 27.97 24.02
N CYS A 9 -10.64 27.71 22.95
CA CYS A 9 -10.13 27.58 21.58
C CYS A 9 -9.42 28.84 21.09
N THR A 10 -9.97 30.02 21.40
CA THR A 10 -9.37 31.31 21.06
C THR A 10 -8.04 31.51 21.79
N ARG A 11 -7.99 31.19 23.09
CA ARG A 11 -6.77 31.27 23.89
C ARG A 11 -5.65 30.40 23.32
N ILE A 12 -5.98 29.16 22.94
CA ILE A 12 -5.04 28.22 22.32
C ILE A 12 -4.57 28.77 20.96
N SER A 13 -5.51 29.24 20.12
CA SER A 13 -5.23 29.75 18.77
C SER A 13 -4.30 30.98 18.78
N ASN A 14 -4.41 31.83 19.80
CA ASN A 14 -3.53 32.99 20.01
C ASN A 14 -2.08 32.60 20.36
N GLN A 15 -1.88 31.38 20.87
CA GLN A 15 -0.57 30.85 21.29
C GLN A 15 -0.11 29.68 20.42
N ARG A 16 -0.73 29.47 19.25
CA ARG A 16 -0.62 28.23 18.47
C ARG A 16 0.80 27.79 18.07
N GLN A 17 1.75 28.72 18.00
CA GLN A 17 3.16 28.46 17.65
C GLN A 17 4.08 28.27 18.87
N THR A 18 3.66 28.71 20.05
CA THR A 18 4.52 28.84 21.23
C THR A 18 4.01 28.10 22.46
N ILE A 19 2.75 27.63 22.43
CA ILE A 19 2.15 26.92 23.55
C ILE A 19 2.85 25.56 23.75
N LEU A 20 3.28 25.32 24.99
CA LEU A 20 3.89 24.06 25.41
C LEU A 20 2.82 23.04 25.81
N ALA A 21 3.17 21.75 25.80
CA ALA A 21 2.28 20.66 26.14
C ALA A 21 1.68 20.80 27.56
N GLU A 22 2.49 21.23 28.54
CA GLU A 22 2.06 21.42 29.92
C GLU A 22 1.05 22.56 30.08
N GLN A 23 1.07 23.54 29.18
CA GLN A 23 0.12 24.66 29.15
C GLN A 23 -1.15 24.33 28.36
N LEU A 24 -1.02 23.48 27.34
CA LEU A 24 -2.12 23.06 26.49
C LEU A 24 -3.01 22.02 27.18
N LYS A 25 -2.43 21.07 27.93
CA LYS A 25 -3.19 19.99 28.57
C LYS A 25 -4.32 20.50 29.48
N PRO A 26 -4.11 21.47 30.39
CA PRO A 26 -5.20 21.98 31.23
C PRO A 26 -6.32 22.64 30.43
N LEU A 27 -6.01 23.28 29.30
CA LEU A 27 -7.03 23.87 28.43
C LEU A 27 -7.84 22.78 27.72
N PHE A 28 -7.21 21.68 27.31
CA PHE A 28 -7.93 20.51 26.78
C PHE A 28 -8.79 19.83 27.85
N ASP A 29 -8.29 19.67 29.07
CA ASP A 29 -9.08 19.11 30.18
C ASP A 29 -10.34 19.96 30.44
N LEU A 30 -10.23 21.29 30.38
CA LEU A 30 -11.39 22.20 30.50
C LEU A 30 -12.36 22.07 29.33
N ILE A 31 -11.87 21.94 28.09
CA ILE A 31 -12.72 21.69 26.91
C ILE A 31 -13.48 20.37 27.07
N VAL A 32 -12.82 19.30 27.52
CA VAL A 32 -13.44 17.99 27.77
C VAL A 32 -14.56 18.11 28.81
N ILE A 33 -14.32 18.82 29.91
CA ILE A 33 -15.32 19.05 30.95
C ILE A 33 -16.55 19.78 30.38
N GLU A 34 -16.36 20.81 29.56
CA GLU A 34 -17.47 21.56 28.97
C GLU A 34 -18.24 20.74 27.92
N LEU A 35 -17.54 19.97 27.07
CA LEU A 35 -18.19 19.05 26.13
C LEU A 35 -19.08 18.03 26.86
N ASN A 36 -18.57 17.43 27.94
CA ASN A 36 -19.32 16.44 28.72
C ASN A 36 -20.55 17.03 29.45
N LYS A 37 -20.57 18.35 29.72
CA LYS A 37 -21.75 19.04 30.29
C LYS A 37 -22.84 19.30 29.23
N ASN A 38 -22.45 19.52 27.98
CA ASN A 38 -23.33 20.01 26.92
C ASN A 38 -24.13 18.90 26.18
N ASN A 39 -24.14 17.65 26.68
CA ASN A 39 -24.74 16.45 26.06
C ASN A 39 -26.26 16.50 25.71
N ASN A 40 -26.95 17.63 25.85
CA ASN A 40 -28.40 17.75 25.67
C ASN A 40 -28.84 18.51 24.39
N ASP A 41 -27.96 19.21 23.66
CA ASP A 41 -28.30 19.91 22.40
C ASP A 41 -27.31 19.58 21.28
N ASN A 42 -27.73 18.72 20.36
CA ASN A 42 -26.91 18.20 19.26
C ASN A 42 -26.40 19.31 18.32
N SER A 43 -27.11 20.42 18.17
CA SER A 43 -26.74 21.47 17.19
C SER A 43 -25.56 22.31 17.66
N THR A 44 -25.51 22.62 18.96
CA THR A 44 -24.41 23.35 19.59
C THR A 44 -23.14 22.52 19.73
N ILE A 45 -23.30 21.20 19.89
CA ILE A 45 -22.18 20.26 20.03
C ILE A 45 -21.33 20.22 18.74
N ASP A 46 -21.97 20.14 17.57
CA ASP A 46 -21.25 20.08 16.28
C ASP A 46 -20.43 21.36 16.01
N ASP A 47 -20.97 22.54 16.39
CA ASP A 47 -20.26 23.82 16.27
C ASP A 47 -19.05 23.92 17.20
N ASP A 48 -19.17 23.41 18.43
CA ASP A 48 -18.05 23.33 19.37
C ASP A 48 -16.95 22.40 18.84
N TYR A 49 -17.31 21.24 18.25
CA TYR A 49 -16.32 20.37 17.60
C TYR A 49 -15.65 21.03 16.39
N CYS A 50 -16.38 21.78 15.56
CA CYS A 50 -15.77 22.49 14.43
C CYS A 50 -14.67 23.45 14.92
N LYS A 51 -14.95 24.24 15.98
CA LYS A 51 -13.98 25.16 16.59
C LYS A 51 -12.76 24.43 17.18
N ILE A 52 -12.98 23.30 17.84
CA ILE A 52 -11.92 22.48 18.40
C ILE A 52 -11.01 21.98 17.27
N ILE A 53 -11.59 21.41 16.21
CA ILE A 53 -10.83 20.89 15.07
C ILE A 53 -10.05 22.00 14.37
N ASP A 54 -10.63 23.18 14.18
CA ASP A 54 -9.92 24.33 13.61
C ASP A 54 -8.75 24.78 14.47
N THR A 55 -8.91 24.73 15.79
CA THR A 55 -7.84 25.03 16.74
C THR A 55 -6.71 23.99 16.63
N LEU A 56 -7.06 22.70 16.63
CA LEU A 56 -6.11 21.59 16.55
C LEU A 56 -5.33 21.59 15.23
N LYS A 57 -6.01 21.80 14.10
CA LYS A 57 -5.36 21.82 12.79
C LYS A 57 -4.29 22.90 12.65
N ASN A 58 -4.45 24.01 13.37
CA ASN A 58 -3.55 25.16 13.31
C ASN A 58 -2.48 25.16 14.41
N LEU A 59 -2.52 24.20 15.35
CA LEU A 59 -1.51 24.05 16.38
C LEU A 59 -0.20 23.54 15.82
N HIS A 60 0.91 23.95 16.45
CA HIS A 60 2.22 23.43 16.13
C HIS A 60 2.26 21.90 16.30
N ARG A 61 2.60 21.19 15.22
CA ARG A 61 2.41 19.74 15.13
C ARG A 61 3.20 18.95 16.18
N LEU A 62 4.39 19.43 16.58
CA LEU A 62 5.19 18.78 17.62
C LEU A 62 4.52 18.83 19.00
N THR A 63 3.72 19.87 19.27
CA THR A 63 2.97 19.98 20.54
C THR A 63 1.83 18.98 20.60
N LEU A 64 1.19 18.65 19.47
CA LEU A 64 0.06 17.71 19.40
C LEU A 64 0.48 16.25 19.58
N ILE A 65 1.69 15.90 19.15
CA ILE A 65 2.24 14.54 19.28
C ILE A 65 3.00 14.33 20.58
N ASP A 66 3.11 15.37 21.42
CA ASP A 66 3.66 15.25 22.77
C ASP A 66 2.85 14.24 23.59
N GLN A 67 3.54 13.42 24.40
CA GLN A 67 2.93 12.36 25.20
C GLN A 67 1.82 12.87 26.14
N LEU A 68 1.97 14.08 26.70
CA LEU A 68 0.97 14.67 27.58
C LEU A 68 -0.31 15.06 26.84
N ILE A 69 -0.18 15.36 25.55
CA ILE A 69 -1.27 15.85 24.71
C ILE A 69 -1.97 14.70 23.99
N VAL A 70 -1.22 13.83 23.34
CA VAL A 70 -1.77 12.74 22.51
C VAL A 70 -2.66 11.78 23.30
N ASN A 71 -2.48 11.70 24.62
CA ASN A 71 -3.25 10.87 25.55
C ASN A 71 -4.47 11.57 26.14
N ASN A 72 -4.73 12.83 25.78
CA ASN A 72 -5.84 13.59 26.32
C ASN A 72 -7.18 13.03 25.81
N GLU A 73 -8.20 13.02 26.68
CA GLU A 73 -9.56 12.53 26.39
C GLU A 73 -10.22 13.26 25.21
N ILE A 74 -9.79 14.48 24.88
CA ILE A 74 -10.28 15.23 23.72
C ILE A 74 -10.16 14.43 22.41
N PHE A 75 -9.10 13.64 22.23
CA PHE A 75 -8.91 12.82 21.03
C PHE A 75 -9.86 11.63 20.98
N TYR A 76 -10.24 11.07 22.14
CA TYR A 76 -11.28 10.04 22.23
C TYR A 76 -12.65 10.61 21.86
N LEU A 77 -12.98 11.81 22.33
CA LEU A 77 -14.22 12.50 21.97
C LEU A 77 -14.28 12.80 20.47
N ILE A 78 -13.19 13.31 19.89
CA ILE A 78 -13.08 13.56 18.45
C ILE A 78 -13.23 12.26 17.65
N GLN A 79 -12.60 11.17 18.08
CA GLN A 79 -12.77 9.87 17.45
C GLN A 79 -14.23 9.40 17.50
N ASN A 80 -14.92 9.58 18.63
CA ASN A 80 -16.33 9.20 18.75
C ASN A 80 -17.21 10.00 17.78
N ILE A 81 -16.89 11.27 17.52
CA ILE A 81 -17.57 12.05 16.48
C ILE A 81 -17.35 11.44 15.10
N LEU A 82 -16.11 11.04 14.77
CA LEU A 82 -15.85 10.33 13.53
C LEU A 82 -16.64 9.01 13.43
N VAL A 83 -16.68 8.21 14.50
CA VAL A 83 -17.50 6.98 14.59
C VAL A 83 -18.97 7.30 14.34
N ASN A 84 -19.50 8.35 14.96
CA ASN A 84 -20.89 8.76 14.79
C ASN A 84 -21.18 9.19 13.34
N ILE A 85 -20.28 9.94 12.70
CA ILE A 85 -20.42 10.35 11.30
C ILE A 85 -20.39 9.14 10.38
N LEU A 86 -19.45 8.21 10.56
CA LEU A 86 -19.39 6.97 9.77
C LEU A 86 -20.66 6.12 9.97
N ASN A 87 -21.18 6.02 11.20
CA ASN A 87 -22.45 5.34 11.47
C ASN A 87 -23.66 6.05 10.85
N LYS A 88 -23.65 7.39 10.73
CA LYS A 88 -24.67 8.13 9.97
C LYS A 88 -24.55 7.81 8.47
N TRP A 89 -23.32 7.80 7.94
CA TRP A 89 -23.04 7.54 6.53
C TRP A 89 -23.49 6.14 6.11
N LEU A 90 -23.38 5.15 7.00
CA LEU A 90 -23.90 3.79 6.78
C LEU A 90 -25.43 3.71 6.62
N LYS A 91 -26.20 4.62 7.22
CA LYS A 91 -27.66 4.50 7.23
C LYS A 91 -28.25 4.83 5.87
N ASP A 92 -29.15 3.98 5.40
CA ASP A 92 -29.91 4.21 4.19
C ASP A 92 -30.72 5.51 4.29
N ASN A 93 -30.68 6.31 3.22
CA ASN A 93 -31.40 7.59 3.09
C ASN A 93 -30.93 8.73 4.00
N ILE A 94 -29.77 8.61 4.67
CA ILE A 94 -29.16 9.73 5.39
C ILE A 94 -28.06 10.35 4.55
N ILE A 95 -28.25 11.61 4.16
CA ILE A 95 -27.22 12.44 3.56
C ILE A 95 -26.48 13.15 4.69
N LEU A 96 -25.16 13.02 4.74
CA LEU A 96 -24.33 13.77 5.68
C LEU A 96 -24.51 15.28 5.48
N THR A 97 -24.69 16.01 6.57
CA THR A 97 -24.77 17.48 6.52
C THR A 97 -23.43 18.09 6.14
N ASP A 98 -23.41 19.34 5.68
CA ASP A 98 -22.14 20.04 5.40
C ASP A 98 -21.21 20.08 6.62
N LYS A 99 -21.77 20.14 7.83
CA LYS A 99 -21.01 20.06 9.08
C LYS A 99 -20.44 18.66 9.31
N ASP A 100 -21.22 17.60 9.08
CA ASP A 100 -20.72 16.22 9.18
C ASP A 100 -19.56 15.99 8.20
N LYS A 101 -19.71 16.42 6.94
CA LYS A 101 -18.66 16.34 5.91
C LYS A 101 -17.41 17.14 6.29
N TYR A 102 -17.61 18.36 6.80
CA TYR A 102 -16.53 19.19 7.32
C TYR A 102 -15.76 18.48 8.44
N LEU A 103 -16.48 17.97 9.45
CA LEU A 103 -15.88 17.28 10.58
C LEU A 103 -15.17 16.00 10.13
N PHE A 104 -15.78 15.19 9.26
CA PHE A 104 -15.17 13.97 8.74
C PHE A 104 -13.81 14.27 8.11
N ARG A 105 -13.78 15.13 7.09
CA ARG A 105 -12.55 15.48 6.37
C ARG A 105 -11.46 16.00 7.30
N ASN A 106 -11.83 16.91 8.20
CA ASN A 106 -10.86 17.61 9.04
C ASN A 106 -10.35 16.76 10.21
N ILE A 107 -11.18 15.84 10.74
CA ILE A 107 -10.75 14.86 11.73
C ILE A 107 -9.79 13.86 11.09
N VAL A 108 -10.10 13.35 9.90
CA VAL A 108 -9.16 12.45 9.20
C VAL A 108 -7.85 13.17 8.90
N ASP A 109 -7.88 14.40 8.35
CA ASP A 109 -6.67 15.18 8.07
C ASP A 109 -5.80 15.36 9.33
N LEU A 110 -6.42 15.65 10.47
CA LEU A 110 -5.74 15.73 11.76
C LEU A 110 -5.08 14.39 12.12
N PHE A 111 -5.82 13.29 12.07
CA PHE A 111 -5.30 11.95 12.42
C PHE A 111 -4.18 11.53 11.47
N SER A 112 -4.34 11.72 10.16
CA SER A 112 -3.33 11.44 9.14
C SER A 112 -2.04 12.20 9.37
N LYS A 113 -2.12 13.50 9.69
CA LYS A 113 -0.94 14.31 10.04
C LYS A 113 -0.26 13.80 11.30
N MET A 114 -1.02 13.47 12.34
CA MET A 114 -0.47 12.92 13.58
C MET A 114 0.27 11.60 13.31
N ILE A 115 -0.37 10.66 12.60
CA ILE A 115 0.21 9.37 12.23
C ILE A 115 1.48 9.56 11.39
N GLY A 116 1.44 10.41 10.37
CA GLY A 116 2.58 10.65 9.49
C GLY A 116 3.80 11.26 10.21
N HIS A 117 3.58 12.00 11.30
CA HIS A 117 4.68 12.48 12.15
C HIS A 117 5.21 11.39 13.07
N LEU A 118 4.33 10.56 13.63
CA LEU A 118 4.70 9.43 14.48
C LEU A 118 5.53 8.39 13.72
N THR A 119 5.18 8.09 12.47
CA THR A 119 5.95 7.15 11.62
C THR A 119 7.35 7.69 11.29
N LYS A 120 7.49 9.00 11.01
CA LYS A 120 8.79 9.61 10.64
C LYS A 120 9.76 9.75 11.80
N THR A 121 9.26 10.00 13.01
CA THR A 121 10.13 10.32 14.16
C THR A 121 10.69 9.07 14.84
N ASN A 122 10.15 7.88 14.54
CA ASN A 122 10.53 6.60 15.15
C ASN A 122 10.53 6.63 16.70
N GLN A 123 9.90 7.65 17.30
CA GLN A 123 10.02 8.03 18.71
C GLN A 123 8.88 7.50 19.57
N VAL A 124 8.04 6.62 19.05
CA VAL A 124 6.83 6.22 19.77
C VAL A 124 7.14 5.00 20.62
N SER A 125 7.24 5.20 21.93
CA SER A 125 6.72 4.19 22.84
C SER A 125 5.24 4.02 22.52
N VAL A 126 4.95 3.06 21.64
CA VAL A 126 3.62 2.74 21.08
C VAL A 126 2.55 2.64 22.18
N SER A 127 2.93 2.43 23.44
CA SER A 127 2.06 2.46 24.62
C SER A 127 1.13 3.67 24.72
N ASN A 128 1.54 4.85 24.26
CA ASN A 128 0.76 6.09 24.46
C ASN A 128 -0.31 6.28 23.38
N PHE A 129 0.02 6.10 22.09
CA PHE A 129 -0.94 6.24 20.99
C PHE A 129 -2.03 5.13 20.95
N LYS A 130 -1.93 4.12 21.82
CA LYS A 130 -2.81 2.94 21.84
C LYS A 130 -4.23 3.21 22.31
N THR A 131 -4.47 4.16 23.21
CA THR A 131 -5.72 4.17 23.99
C THR A 131 -6.94 4.62 23.23
N TRP A 132 -6.84 5.67 22.41
CA TRP A 132 -7.97 6.11 21.58
C TRP A 132 -7.86 5.55 20.16
N PHE A 133 -6.72 5.69 19.46
CA PHE A 133 -6.66 5.35 18.03
C PHE A 133 -6.92 3.87 17.74
N LEU A 134 -6.41 2.95 18.57
CA LEU A 134 -6.57 1.50 18.39
C LEU A 134 -7.83 0.92 19.05
N ASN A 135 -8.86 1.75 19.23
CA ASN A 135 -10.11 1.35 19.87
C ASN A 135 -10.94 0.41 18.96
N GLU A 136 -11.44 -0.68 19.53
CA GLU A 136 -12.19 -1.71 18.78
C GLU A 136 -13.46 -1.18 18.10
N PRO A 137 -14.39 -0.48 18.79
CA PRO A 137 -15.53 0.19 18.15
C PRO A 137 -15.18 1.02 16.91
N PHE A 138 -14.09 1.78 16.93
CA PHE A 138 -13.66 2.58 15.79
C PHE A 138 -13.36 1.71 14.56
N PHE A 139 -12.55 0.67 14.74
CA PHE A 139 -12.21 -0.26 13.66
C PHE A 139 -13.41 -1.08 13.19
N LYS A 140 -14.34 -1.45 14.08
CA LYS A 140 -15.60 -2.09 13.69
C LYS A 140 -16.45 -1.20 12.80
N THR A 141 -16.57 0.08 13.12
CA THR A 141 -17.35 1.01 12.29
C THR A 141 -16.70 1.22 10.92
N ILE A 142 -15.37 1.37 10.85
CA ILE A 142 -14.67 1.42 9.55
C ILE A 142 -14.91 0.12 8.77
N ALA A 143 -14.76 -1.04 9.41
CA ALA A 143 -15.01 -2.35 8.79
C ALA A 143 -16.42 -2.46 8.22
N SER A 144 -17.44 -1.97 8.94
CA SER A 144 -18.83 -1.94 8.45
C SER A 144 -19.00 -1.03 7.22
N VAL A 145 -18.33 0.13 7.18
CA VAL A 145 -18.34 1.02 6.00
C VAL A 145 -17.73 0.34 4.78
N LEU A 146 -16.57 -0.31 4.95
CA LEU A 146 -15.91 -1.07 3.89
C LEU A 146 -16.79 -2.22 3.37
N GLU A 147 -17.45 -2.93 4.28
CA GLU A 147 -18.38 -3.99 3.90
C GLU A 147 -19.59 -3.44 3.12
N ASP A 148 -20.17 -2.32 3.56
CA ASP A 148 -21.28 -1.69 2.85
C ASP A 148 -20.86 -1.19 1.47
N ILE A 149 -19.66 -0.61 1.30
CA ILE A 149 -19.12 -0.21 -0.01
C ILE A 149 -19.02 -1.41 -0.96
N SER A 150 -18.60 -2.59 -0.45
CA SER A 150 -18.47 -3.80 -1.28
C SER A 150 -19.81 -4.33 -1.81
N ILE A 151 -20.91 -4.03 -1.13
CA ILE A 151 -22.26 -4.53 -1.45
C ILE A 151 -23.12 -3.46 -2.15
N ASN A 152 -23.06 -2.22 -1.66
CA ASN A 152 -23.92 -1.08 -2.02
C ASN A 152 -23.11 0.07 -2.66
N SER A 153 -22.17 -0.27 -3.54
CA SER A 153 -21.24 0.69 -4.16
C SER A 153 -21.90 1.91 -4.81
N TYR A 154 -23.06 1.74 -5.43
CA TYR A 154 -23.84 2.83 -6.07
C TYR A 154 -24.14 4.02 -5.14
N LYS A 155 -24.18 3.80 -3.83
CA LYS A 155 -24.40 4.85 -2.82
C LYS A 155 -23.21 5.81 -2.70
N TYR A 156 -22.02 5.36 -3.07
CA TYR A 156 -20.74 6.01 -2.79
C TYR A 156 -20.08 6.65 -4.01
N VAL A 157 -20.56 6.32 -5.22
CA VAL A 157 -19.93 6.76 -6.49
C VAL A 157 -19.88 8.29 -6.61
N ASP A 158 -20.92 8.99 -6.16
CA ASP A 158 -21.03 10.45 -6.29
C ASP A 158 -20.63 11.21 -5.01
N ASP A 159 -20.03 10.55 -4.01
CA ASP A 159 -19.70 11.14 -2.70
C ASP A 159 -18.19 11.40 -2.53
N ASP A 160 -17.62 12.14 -3.49
CA ASP A 160 -16.17 12.25 -3.65
C ASP A 160 -15.42 12.67 -2.37
N GLN A 161 -15.87 13.73 -1.70
CA GLN A 161 -15.17 14.27 -0.52
C GLN A 161 -15.11 13.27 0.65
N ASN A 162 -16.17 12.48 0.83
CA ASN A 162 -16.22 11.48 1.91
C ASN A 162 -15.39 10.25 1.52
N MET A 163 -15.35 9.88 0.24
CA MET A 163 -14.50 8.83 -0.30
C MET A 163 -13.01 9.19 -0.22
N GLU A 164 -12.62 10.41 -0.54
CA GLU A 164 -11.26 10.93 -0.33
C GLU A 164 -10.86 10.85 1.15
N SER A 165 -11.77 11.26 2.04
CA SER A 165 -11.56 11.21 3.49
C SER A 165 -11.41 9.77 4.00
N LEU A 166 -12.22 8.83 3.52
CA LEU A 166 -12.07 7.41 3.85
C LEU A 166 -10.74 6.86 3.31
N SER A 167 -10.38 7.18 2.07
CA SER A 167 -9.13 6.75 1.44
C SER A 167 -7.92 7.18 2.26
N MET A 168 -7.87 8.47 2.62
CA MET A 168 -6.82 9.05 3.45
C MET A 168 -6.74 8.38 4.83
N LEU A 169 -7.88 8.02 5.43
CA LEU A 169 -7.93 7.32 6.72
C LEU A 169 -7.32 5.91 6.62
N ILE A 170 -7.74 5.12 5.64
CA ILE A 170 -7.24 3.75 5.40
C ILE A 170 -5.75 3.78 5.09
N GLU A 171 -5.32 4.71 4.24
CA GLU A 171 -3.92 4.89 3.87
C GLU A 171 -3.05 5.25 5.09
N SER A 172 -3.56 6.10 5.97
CA SER A 172 -2.87 6.47 7.21
C SER A 172 -2.73 5.28 8.16
N ILE A 173 -3.78 4.46 8.31
CA ILE A 173 -3.74 3.22 9.09
C ILE A 173 -2.69 2.25 8.52
N ARG A 174 -2.67 2.08 7.20
CA ARG A 174 -1.69 1.24 6.49
C ARG A 174 -0.26 1.72 6.74
N CYS A 175 0.01 3.01 6.54
CA CYS A 175 1.30 3.62 6.83
C CYS A 175 1.74 3.38 8.28
N PHE A 176 0.79 3.46 9.23
CA PHE A 176 1.07 3.20 10.63
C PHE A 176 1.45 1.73 10.90
N GLN A 177 0.80 0.78 10.23
CA GLN A 177 1.13 -0.66 10.31
C GLN A 177 2.50 -1.00 9.73
N ILE A 178 2.87 -0.41 8.59
CA ILE A 178 4.13 -0.72 7.90
C ILE A 178 5.32 -0.41 8.81
N GLY A 179 5.32 0.75 9.47
CA GLY A 179 6.40 1.18 10.35
C GLY A 179 6.41 0.54 11.75
N ASN A 180 5.41 -0.26 12.14
CA ASN A 180 5.26 -0.71 13.54
C ASN A 180 4.74 -2.15 13.66
N ASP A 181 5.62 -3.11 13.97
CA ASP A 181 5.27 -4.54 14.09
C ASP A 181 4.16 -4.84 15.13
N HIS A 182 4.12 -4.11 16.24
CA HIS A 182 3.07 -4.25 17.26
C HIS A 182 1.69 -3.79 16.78
N ILE A 183 1.65 -2.85 15.82
CA ILE A 183 0.42 -2.36 15.21
C ILE A 183 -0.03 -3.31 14.10
N ARG A 184 0.93 -3.77 13.29
CA ARG A 184 0.69 -4.74 12.20
C ARG A 184 -0.09 -5.96 12.66
N ASN A 185 0.20 -6.45 13.87
CA ASN A 185 -0.44 -7.63 14.46
C ASN A 185 -1.56 -7.31 15.46
N ASN A 186 -1.98 -6.04 15.57
CA ASN A 186 -3.03 -5.65 16.51
C ASN A 186 -4.39 -6.24 16.07
N PRO A 187 -5.11 -6.95 16.96
CA PRO A 187 -6.40 -7.57 16.62
C PRO A 187 -7.45 -6.60 16.08
N ASN A 188 -7.49 -5.36 16.58
CA ASN A 188 -8.48 -4.36 16.15
C ASN A 188 -8.18 -3.87 14.74
N VAL A 189 -6.91 -3.67 14.39
CA VAL A 189 -6.53 -3.27 13.03
C VAL A 189 -6.79 -4.41 12.03
N LEU A 190 -6.61 -5.66 12.47
CA LEU A 190 -6.91 -6.83 11.65
C LEU A 190 -8.41 -6.99 11.34
N LEU A 191 -9.32 -6.28 12.03
CA LEU A 191 -10.74 -6.25 11.67
C LEU A 191 -11.00 -5.65 10.28
N LEU A 192 -10.06 -4.89 9.71
CA LEU A 192 -10.19 -4.31 8.37
C LEU A 192 -9.90 -5.31 7.25
N VAL A 193 -9.26 -6.45 7.54
CA VAL A 193 -8.77 -7.39 6.52
C VAL A 193 -9.92 -8.01 5.74
N ASP A 194 -10.92 -8.57 6.42
CA ASP A 194 -12.04 -9.25 5.74
C ASP A 194 -12.91 -8.28 4.91
N PRO A 195 -13.28 -7.08 5.39
CA PRO A 195 -13.97 -6.10 4.55
C PRO A 195 -13.19 -5.64 3.33
N LEU A 196 -11.86 -5.49 3.44
CA LEU A 196 -11.01 -5.16 2.28
C LEU A 196 -10.97 -6.30 1.27
N ILE A 197 -10.94 -7.56 1.73
CA ILE A 197 -11.09 -8.73 0.87
C ILE A 197 -12.43 -8.68 0.14
N LYS A 198 -13.53 -8.35 0.83
CA LYS A 198 -14.84 -8.21 0.18
C LYS A 198 -14.83 -7.13 -0.89
N CYS A 199 -14.15 -6.00 -0.66
CA CYS A 199 -13.98 -4.97 -1.70
C CYS A 199 -13.20 -5.50 -2.90
N LEU A 200 -12.03 -6.12 -2.68
CA LEU A 200 -11.16 -6.63 -3.74
C LEU A 200 -11.78 -7.78 -4.54
N CYS A 201 -12.60 -8.62 -3.90
CA CYS A 201 -13.29 -9.74 -4.52
C CYS A 201 -14.69 -9.38 -5.02
N SER A 202 -15.11 -8.11 -4.94
CA SER A 202 -16.45 -7.69 -5.36
C SER A 202 -16.57 -7.60 -6.89
N SER A 203 -17.79 -7.79 -7.39
CA SER A 203 -18.12 -7.47 -8.78
C SER A 203 -17.93 -5.98 -9.08
N THR A 204 -18.13 -5.11 -8.09
CA THR A 204 -17.83 -3.68 -8.18
C THR A 204 -16.38 -3.46 -8.59
N TYR A 205 -15.40 -4.03 -7.86
CA TYR A 205 -13.98 -3.89 -8.19
C TYR A 205 -13.67 -4.32 -9.63
N ILE A 206 -14.15 -5.51 -10.03
CA ILE A 206 -13.93 -6.03 -11.38
C ILE A 206 -14.58 -5.15 -12.45
N ASN A 207 -15.82 -4.72 -12.24
CA ASN A 207 -16.55 -3.90 -13.21
C ASN A 207 -15.95 -2.52 -13.35
N THR A 208 -15.58 -1.86 -12.24
CA THR A 208 -14.90 -0.58 -12.25
C THR A 208 -13.58 -0.69 -13.04
N LEU A 209 -12.78 -1.72 -12.78
CA LEU A 209 -11.51 -1.92 -13.49
C LEU A 209 -11.71 -2.16 -15.01
N LYS A 210 -12.73 -2.94 -15.40
CA LYS A 210 -13.06 -3.19 -16.81
C LYS A 210 -13.63 -1.96 -17.54
N GLN A 211 -14.10 -0.95 -16.81
CA GLN A 211 -14.75 0.24 -17.37
C GLN A 211 -13.83 1.48 -17.42
N ILE A 212 -12.62 1.41 -16.84
CA ILE A 212 -11.64 2.49 -16.94
C ILE A 212 -11.38 2.82 -18.42
N ASP A 213 -11.43 4.11 -18.75
CA ASP A 213 -10.97 4.62 -20.04
C ASP A 213 -9.45 4.53 -20.12
N ILE A 214 -8.97 3.87 -21.18
CA ILE A 214 -7.54 3.70 -21.50
C ILE A 214 -6.81 5.05 -21.58
N LYS A 215 -7.52 6.11 -21.98
CA LYS A 215 -6.97 7.46 -22.13
C LYS A 215 -7.18 8.37 -20.91
N SER A 216 -7.69 7.84 -19.79
CA SER A 216 -7.91 8.67 -18.60
C SER A 216 -6.61 8.93 -17.83
N THR A 217 -6.36 10.20 -17.53
CA THR A 217 -5.31 10.62 -16.59
C THR A 217 -5.79 10.66 -15.15
N ASP A 218 -7.10 10.69 -14.92
CA ASP A 218 -7.71 10.88 -13.61
C ASP A 218 -8.68 9.75 -13.27
N ARG A 219 -8.99 9.62 -11.98
CA ARG A 219 -10.02 8.73 -11.45
C ARG A 219 -10.96 9.55 -10.57
N SER A 220 -12.23 9.14 -10.51
CA SER A 220 -13.14 9.60 -9.45
C SER A 220 -12.63 9.15 -8.08
N ALA A 221 -13.05 9.80 -6.99
CA ALA A 221 -12.60 9.41 -5.66
C ALA A 221 -13.04 7.98 -5.29
N PHE A 222 -14.17 7.53 -5.82
CA PHE A 222 -14.62 6.15 -5.68
C PHE A 222 -13.70 5.16 -6.39
N GLU A 223 -13.29 5.46 -7.63
CA GLU A 223 -12.32 4.66 -8.38
C GLU A 223 -10.95 4.65 -7.69
N ASP A 224 -10.46 5.79 -7.21
CA ASP A 224 -9.22 5.89 -6.42
C ASP A 224 -9.28 5.03 -5.16
N PHE A 225 -10.44 4.97 -4.51
CA PHE A 225 -10.63 4.12 -3.34
C PHE A 225 -10.60 2.62 -3.69
N ILE A 226 -11.41 2.20 -4.66
CA ILE A 226 -11.59 0.78 -5.00
C ILE A 226 -10.37 0.22 -5.74
N LEU A 227 -9.79 0.97 -6.68
CA LEU A 227 -8.71 0.53 -7.56
C LEU A 227 -7.32 1.02 -7.12
N GLY A 228 -7.24 2.02 -6.23
CA GLY A 228 -6.00 2.48 -5.63
C GLY A 228 -5.86 2.01 -4.19
N THR A 229 -6.67 2.57 -3.29
CA THR A 229 -6.51 2.40 -1.83
C THR A 229 -6.68 0.95 -1.37
N CYS A 230 -7.75 0.27 -1.79
CA CYS A 230 -8.01 -1.13 -1.42
C CYS A 230 -6.88 -2.08 -1.82
N PRO A 231 -6.45 -2.15 -3.10
CA PRO A 231 -5.40 -3.06 -3.51
C PRO A 231 -4.04 -2.62 -2.97
N CYS A 232 -3.80 -1.32 -2.78
CA CYS A 232 -2.62 -0.82 -2.10
C CYS A 232 -2.52 -1.34 -0.66
N TYR A 233 -3.63 -1.36 0.08
CA TYR A 233 -3.65 -1.98 1.40
C TYR A 233 -3.25 -3.46 1.33
N GLY A 234 -3.81 -4.23 0.39
CA GLY A 234 -3.45 -5.64 0.23
C GLY A 234 -2.00 -5.89 -0.18
N ALA A 235 -1.46 -5.07 -1.08
CA ALA A 235 -0.12 -5.25 -1.65
C ALA A 235 1.00 -4.82 -0.71
N TRP A 236 0.79 -3.83 0.17
CA TRP A 236 1.87 -3.32 1.04
C TRP A 236 1.68 -3.56 2.53
N ASN A 237 0.56 -4.16 2.95
CA ASN A 237 0.53 -4.70 4.31
C ASN A 237 1.48 -5.90 4.40
N ARG A 238 2.23 -6.03 5.49
CA ARG A 238 3.16 -7.15 5.69
C ARG A 238 2.57 -8.17 6.67
N GLY A 239 3.08 -9.39 6.66
CA GLY A 239 2.75 -10.41 7.68
C GLY A 239 1.38 -11.07 7.50
N LYS A 240 0.69 -11.34 8.62
CA LYS A 240 -0.52 -12.19 8.62
C LYS A 240 -1.65 -11.65 7.72
N ALA A 241 -1.87 -10.34 7.71
CA ALA A 241 -2.92 -9.72 6.90
C ALA A 241 -2.73 -9.98 5.40
N GLN A 242 -1.50 -9.84 4.90
CA GLN A 242 -1.17 -10.09 3.50
C GLN A 242 -1.48 -11.53 3.09
N ILE A 243 -1.06 -12.51 3.91
CA ILE A 243 -1.32 -13.93 3.64
C ILE A 243 -2.82 -14.21 3.55
N ILE A 244 -3.63 -13.63 4.45
CA ILE A 244 -5.08 -13.80 4.44
C ILE A 244 -5.68 -13.22 3.16
N ILE A 245 -5.29 -11.99 2.78
CA ILE A 245 -5.78 -11.33 1.56
C ILE A 245 -5.44 -12.15 0.32
N ILE A 246 -4.17 -12.54 0.16
CA ILE A 246 -3.71 -13.27 -1.02
C ILE A 246 -4.38 -14.64 -1.15
N ASN A 247 -4.52 -15.38 -0.04
CA ASN A 247 -5.28 -16.64 -0.05
C ASN A 247 -6.74 -16.43 -0.42
N ALA A 248 -7.38 -15.36 0.06
CA ALA A 248 -8.76 -15.08 -0.26
C ALA A 248 -8.94 -14.73 -1.74
N LEU A 249 -8.03 -13.97 -2.36
CA LEU A 249 -8.05 -13.72 -3.81
C LEU A 249 -8.02 -15.03 -4.60
N CYS A 250 -7.15 -15.97 -4.20
CA CYS A 250 -7.08 -17.30 -4.82
C CYS A 250 -8.37 -18.11 -4.64
N LEU A 251 -8.87 -18.18 -3.41
CA LEU A 251 -10.07 -18.97 -3.08
C LEU A 251 -11.35 -18.43 -3.72
N ASN A 252 -11.43 -17.12 -3.95
CA ASN A 252 -12.56 -16.47 -4.63
C ASN A 252 -12.40 -16.42 -6.16
N ASN A 253 -11.45 -17.17 -6.73
CA ASN A 253 -11.22 -17.27 -8.17
C ASN A 253 -10.90 -15.93 -8.87
N MET A 254 -10.27 -14.99 -8.14
CA MET A 254 -9.94 -13.67 -8.69
C MET A 254 -8.89 -13.73 -9.81
N LEU A 255 -8.06 -14.77 -9.83
CA LEU A 255 -7.04 -14.96 -10.86
C LEU A 255 -7.66 -15.04 -12.25
N ALA A 256 -8.75 -15.78 -12.42
CA ALA A 256 -9.45 -15.90 -13.70
C ALA A 256 -10.01 -14.53 -14.15
N SER A 257 -10.55 -13.74 -13.23
CA SER A 257 -11.01 -12.38 -13.55
C SER A 257 -9.85 -11.46 -13.94
N TYR A 258 -8.68 -11.62 -13.32
CA TYR A 258 -7.49 -10.86 -13.70
C TYR A 258 -6.97 -11.25 -15.09
N GLU A 259 -7.04 -12.55 -15.46
CA GLU A 259 -6.76 -12.97 -16.84
C GLU A 259 -7.68 -12.26 -17.85
N GLU A 260 -8.98 -12.20 -17.58
CA GLU A 260 -9.93 -11.48 -18.45
C GLU A 260 -9.61 -9.97 -18.58
N ILE A 261 -9.15 -9.35 -17.49
CA ILE A 261 -8.76 -7.93 -17.49
C ILE A 261 -7.48 -7.72 -18.32
N TYR A 262 -6.49 -8.59 -18.18
CA TYR A 262 -5.29 -8.54 -19.02
C TYR A 262 -5.61 -8.76 -20.49
N ASP A 263 -6.42 -9.76 -20.82
CA ASP A 263 -6.88 -10.05 -22.18
C ASP A 263 -7.60 -8.83 -22.80
N LEU A 264 -8.34 -8.06 -21.98
CA LEU A 264 -9.02 -6.84 -22.42
C LEU A 264 -8.06 -5.70 -22.78
N PHE A 265 -7.07 -5.43 -21.93
CA PHE A 265 -6.30 -4.19 -22.04
C PHE A 265 -4.91 -4.34 -22.71
N LEU A 266 -4.23 -5.49 -22.58
CA LEU A 266 -2.80 -5.59 -22.91
C LEU A 266 -2.46 -5.28 -24.37
N SER A 267 -3.39 -5.54 -25.29
CA SER A 267 -3.21 -5.20 -26.71
C SER A 267 -3.03 -3.70 -26.97
N THR A 268 -3.41 -2.85 -26.00
CA THR A 268 -3.36 -1.39 -26.06
C THR A 268 -2.34 -0.78 -25.10
N ILE A 269 -1.39 -1.56 -24.56
CA ILE A 269 -0.46 -1.09 -23.49
C ILE A 269 0.32 0.19 -23.82
N ASN A 270 0.59 0.46 -25.09
CA ASN A 270 1.26 1.69 -25.52
C ASN A 270 0.39 2.94 -25.41
N ASP A 271 -0.92 2.75 -25.26
CA ASP A 271 -1.93 3.82 -25.21
C ASP A 271 -2.41 4.12 -23.79
N TRP A 272 -1.98 3.33 -22.80
CA TRP A 272 -2.44 3.43 -21.42
C TRP A 272 -1.95 4.73 -20.76
N GLU A 273 -2.90 5.51 -20.27
CA GLU A 273 -2.63 6.66 -19.43
C GLU A 273 -2.62 6.29 -17.92
N TYR A 274 -2.28 7.27 -17.08
CA TYR A 274 -2.01 7.09 -15.66
C TYR A 274 -3.04 6.23 -14.91
N ALA A 275 -4.34 6.48 -15.09
CA ALA A 275 -5.41 5.82 -14.32
C ALA A 275 -5.44 4.30 -14.55
N LEU A 276 -5.35 3.87 -15.81
CA LEU A 276 -5.31 2.44 -16.16
C LEU A 276 -3.98 1.81 -15.74
N MET A 277 -2.86 2.48 -16.03
CA MET A 277 -1.52 2.01 -15.70
C MET A 277 -1.38 1.74 -14.20
N GLU A 278 -1.83 2.68 -13.36
CA GLU A 278 -1.77 2.55 -11.90
C GLU A 278 -2.67 1.43 -11.38
N SER A 279 -3.86 1.27 -11.95
CA SER A 279 -4.81 0.22 -11.54
C SER A 279 -4.29 -1.18 -11.88
N ILE A 280 -3.70 -1.36 -13.08
CA ILE A 280 -3.04 -2.62 -13.47
C ILE A 280 -1.78 -2.87 -12.64
N TYR A 281 -1.03 -1.82 -12.28
CA TYR A 281 0.07 -1.92 -11.33
C TYR A 281 -0.37 -2.50 -9.99
N TYR A 282 -1.41 -1.94 -9.35
CA TYR A 282 -1.87 -2.43 -8.06
C TYR A 282 -2.36 -3.88 -8.13
N MET A 283 -3.06 -4.26 -9.21
CA MET A 283 -3.44 -5.65 -9.48
C MET A 283 -2.21 -6.56 -9.61
N THR A 284 -1.19 -6.12 -10.36
CA THR A 284 0.08 -6.85 -10.52
C THR A 284 0.85 -6.97 -9.19
N ALA A 285 0.81 -5.92 -8.37
CA ALA A 285 1.46 -5.89 -7.07
C ALA A 285 0.83 -6.88 -6.07
N LEU A 286 -0.46 -7.20 -6.19
CA LEU A 286 -1.09 -8.31 -5.44
C LEU A 286 -0.60 -9.67 -5.97
N LEU A 287 -0.58 -9.85 -7.29
CA LEU A 287 -0.15 -11.10 -7.93
C LEU A 287 1.28 -11.48 -7.59
N ARG A 288 2.20 -10.51 -7.39
CA ARG A 288 3.58 -10.80 -6.99
C ARG A 288 3.64 -11.65 -5.70
N TYR A 289 2.68 -11.48 -4.79
CA TYR A 289 2.60 -12.26 -3.55
C TYR A 289 1.93 -13.62 -3.74
N VAL A 290 1.01 -13.73 -4.69
CA VAL A 290 0.50 -15.05 -5.13
C VAL A 290 1.65 -15.91 -5.64
N ALA A 291 2.57 -15.33 -6.42
CA ALA A 291 3.78 -16.00 -6.88
C ALA A 291 4.78 -16.27 -5.73
N PHE A 292 4.85 -15.39 -4.74
CA PHE A 292 5.76 -15.52 -3.61
C PHE A 292 5.41 -16.71 -2.71
N TYR A 293 4.16 -16.82 -2.26
CA TYR A 293 3.76 -17.85 -1.31
C TYR A 293 3.58 -19.22 -1.98
N SER A 294 4.30 -20.23 -1.49
CA SER A 294 4.22 -21.59 -2.02
C SER A 294 2.80 -22.15 -2.00
N SER A 295 2.02 -21.88 -0.96
CA SER A 295 0.63 -22.34 -0.82
C SER A 295 -0.31 -21.80 -1.89
N THR A 296 0.03 -20.69 -2.55
CA THR A 296 -0.83 -20.05 -3.56
C THR A 296 -0.36 -20.28 -4.99
N ARG A 297 0.84 -20.82 -5.22
CA ARG A 297 1.37 -21.10 -6.56
C ARG A 297 0.55 -22.15 -7.33
N GLU A 298 -0.08 -23.10 -6.65
CA GLU A 298 -0.94 -24.09 -7.30
C GLU A 298 -2.12 -23.43 -8.04
N TYR A 299 -2.64 -22.30 -7.52
CA TYR A 299 -3.68 -21.55 -8.23
C TYR A 299 -3.16 -20.87 -9.50
N LEU A 300 -1.89 -20.46 -9.52
CA LEU A 300 -1.25 -19.91 -10.73
C LEU A 300 -1.05 -20.97 -11.81
N LYS A 301 -0.78 -22.24 -11.45
CA LYS A 301 -0.68 -23.34 -12.41
C LYS A 301 -1.99 -23.60 -13.17
N ILE A 302 -3.12 -23.23 -12.58
CA ILE A 302 -4.44 -23.31 -13.22
C ILE A 302 -4.68 -22.07 -14.12
N ASN A 303 -4.05 -20.94 -13.78
CA ASN A 303 -4.24 -19.63 -14.44
C ASN A 303 -2.92 -19.15 -15.07
N LEU A 304 -2.35 -19.96 -15.97
CA LEU A 304 -1.03 -19.71 -16.56
C LEU A 304 -1.01 -18.52 -17.53
N LYS A 305 -2.15 -18.02 -18.02
CA LYS A 305 -2.14 -16.82 -18.88
C LYS A 305 -1.72 -15.58 -18.12
N ILE A 306 -1.81 -15.59 -16.78
CA ILE A 306 -1.22 -14.52 -15.96
C ILE A 306 0.29 -14.44 -16.22
N LEU A 307 0.99 -15.57 -16.40
CA LEU A 307 2.41 -15.56 -16.73
C LEU A 307 2.66 -14.90 -18.10
N ASP A 308 1.86 -15.25 -19.12
CA ASP A 308 1.93 -14.63 -20.45
C ASP A 308 1.78 -13.11 -20.34
N SER A 309 0.77 -12.67 -19.57
CA SER A 309 0.46 -11.26 -19.32
C SER A 309 1.65 -10.51 -18.71
N MET A 310 2.31 -11.11 -17.71
CA MET A 310 3.50 -10.53 -17.08
C MET A 310 4.67 -10.42 -18.05
N LEU A 311 4.90 -11.43 -18.89
CA LEU A 311 5.96 -11.40 -19.90
C LEU A 311 5.68 -10.37 -21.00
N ILE A 312 4.42 -10.21 -21.41
CA ILE A 312 3.98 -9.17 -22.36
C ILE A 312 4.23 -7.78 -21.79
N ILE A 313 3.86 -7.53 -20.52
CA ILE A 313 4.13 -6.26 -19.82
C ILE A 313 5.63 -5.96 -19.83
N LEU A 314 6.47 -6.92 -19.43
CA LEU A 314 7.93 -6.74 -19.41
C LEU A 314 8.55 -6.53 -20.79
N ASN A 315 7.89 -7.00 -21.85
CA ASN A 315 8.34 -6.82 -23.23
C ASN A 315 7.78 -5.54 -23.89
N SER A 316 6.99 -4.74 -23.18
CA SER A 316 6.43 -3.50 -23.71
C SER A 316 7.52 -2.45 -23.92
N ASN A 317 7.65 -1.93 -25.14
CA ASN A 317 8.66 -0.92 -25.46
C ASN A 317 8.45 0.37 -24.65
N CYS A 318 7.21 0.82 -24.46
CA CYS A 318 6.96 2.05 -23.70
C CYS A 318 7.44 1.94 -22.24
N LEU A 319 7.26 0.77 -21.62
CA LEU A 319 7.70 0.52 -20.24
C LEU A 319 9.22 0.31 -20.18
N LEU A 320 9.78 -0.45 -21.13
CA LEU A 320 11.22 -0.71 -21.22
C LEU A 320 12.03 0.56 -21.45
N ASP A 321 11.59 1.45 -22.34
CA ASP A 321 12.32 2.68 -22.62
C ASP A 321 12.33 3.60 -21.39
N ASN A 322 11.21 3.68 -20.66
CA ASN A 322 11.10 4.52 -19.46
C ASN A 322 11.97 4.00 -18.30
N ILE A 323 11.90 2.70 -17.98
CA ILE A 323 12.64 2.09 -16.85
C ILE A 323 14.17 2.09 -17.03
N LEU A 324 14.65 2.31 -18.25
CA LEU A 324 16.08 2.41 -18.58
C LEU A 324 16.65 3.81 -18.42
N ILE A 325 15.81 4.86 -18.42
CA ILE A 325 16.24 6.27 -18.37
C ILE A 325 15.87 6.98 -17.06
N THR A 326 14.81 6.54 -16.37
CA THR A 326 14.33 7.20 -15.14
C THR A 326 14.75 6.48 -13.87
N THR A 327 15.11 7.25 -12.84
CA THR A 327 15.29 6.76 -11.46
C THR A 327 14.02 6.90 -10.61
N ASP A 328 13.02 7.64 -11.11
CA ASP A 328 11.84 7.99 -10.32
C ASP A 328 10.81 6.86 -10.35
N TYR A 329 10.23 6.57 -9.18
CA TYR A 329 9.10 5.66 -9.07
C TYR A 329 7.81 6.36 -9.49
N ASN A 330 7.28 5.95 -10.65
CA ASN A 330 6.01 6.34 -11.25
C ASN A 330 5.19 5.07 -11.58
N SER A 331 3.97 5.21 -12.11
CA SER A 331 3.11 4.06 -12.40
C SER A 331 3.73 3.05 -13.36
N GLU A 332 4.50 3.49 -14.37
CA GLU A 332 5.12 2.59 -15.36
C GLU A 332 6.27 1.77 -14.76
N THR A 333 7.15 2.43 -14.00
CA THR A 333 8.27 1.78 -13.33
C THR A 333 7.80 0.86 -12.22
N ASN A 334 6.74 1.24 -11.50
CA ASN A 334 6.07 0.44 -10.50
C ASN A 334 5.41 -0.82 -11.09
N LEU A 335 4.79 -0.70 -12.27
CA LEU A 335 4.24 -1.85 -12.99
C LEU A 335 5.35 -2.81 -13.42
N THR A 336 6.45 -2.29 -13.97
CA THR A 336 7.60 -3.11 -14.38
C THR A 336 8.25 -3.79 -13.17
N ASP A 337 8.44 -3.08 -12.05
CA ASP A 337 8.94 -3.66 -10.80
C ASP A 337 8.03 -4.79 -10.30
N SER A 338 6.72 -4.60 -10.33
CA SER A 338 5.77 -5.62 -9.87
C SER A 338 5.75 -6.84 -10.80
N ALA A 339 5.79 -6.64 -12.12
CA ALA A 339 5.82 -7.73 -13.10
C ALA A 339 7.13 -8.53 -13.00
N ILE A 340 8.29 -7.88 -12.91
CA ILE A 340 9.57 -8.60 -12.79
C ILE A 340 9.69 -9.31 -11.43
N SER A 341 9.17 -8.70 -10.36
CA SER A 341 9.09 -9.34 -9.04
C SER A 341 8.24 -10.60 -9.07
N PHE A 342 7.12 -10.58 -9.79
CA PHE A 342 6.27 -11.76 -10.00
C PHE A 342 7.05 -12.89 -10.67
N ILE A 343 7.72 -12.61 -11.80
CA ILE A 343 8.51 -13.62 -12.53
C ILE A 343 9.64 -14.15 -11.63
N PHE A 344 10.36 -13.25 -10.97
CA PHE A 344 11.43 -13.61 -10.04
C PHE A 344 10.95 -14.57 -8.95
N ASN A 345 9.81 -14.27 -8.32
CA ASN A 345 9.24 -15.11 -7.27
C ASN A 345 8.91 -16.53 -7.77
N LEU A 346 8.42 -16.66 -8.99
CA LEU A 346 8.15 -17.96 -9.62
C LEU A 346 9.41 -18.76 -9.91
N THR A 347 10.55 -18.12 -10.18
CA THR A 347 11.82 -18.84 -10.44
C THR A 347 12.34 -19.64 -9.23
N HIS A 348 11.77 -19.45 -8.04
CA HIS A 348 12.12 -20.24 -6.86
C HIS A 348 11.44 -21.60 -6.82
N ASP A 349 10.45 -21.82 -7.69
CA ASP A 349 9.82 -23.11 -7.88
C ASP A 349 10.34 -23.76 -9.17
N PHE A 350 10.80 -25.00 -9.09
CA PHE A 350 11.44 -25.67 -10.23
C PHE A 350 10.45 -25.95 -11.37
N GLU A 351 9.22 -26.31 -11.04
CA GLU A 351 8.17 -26.58 -12.03
C GLU A 351 7.76 -25.28 -12.73
N MET A 352 7.52 -24.21 -11.96
CA MET A 352 7.24 -22.89 -12.55
C MET A 352 8.40 -22.35 -13.38
N LEU A 353 9.65 -22.55 -12.95
CA LEU A 353 10.83 -22.16 -13.72
C LEU A 353 10.87 -22.89 -15.08
N THR A 354 10.49 -24.16 -15.12
CA THR A 354 10.40 -24.94 -16.35
C THR A 354 9.33 -24.37 -17.27
N ILE A 355 8.13 -24.10 -16.71
CA ILE A 355 7.02 -23.48 -17.45
C ILE A 355 7.42 -22.10 -18.02
N ILE A 356 8.14 -21.27 -17.25
CA ILE A 356 8.65 -19.97 -17.72
C ILE A 356 9.58 -20.15 -18.93
N LYS A 357 10.51 -21.11 -18.87
CA LYS A 357 11.49 -21.36 -19.95
C LYS A 357 10.84 -21.87 -21.24
N GLU A 358 9.73 -22.59 -21.12
CA GLU A 358 8.99 -23.18 -22.25
C GLU A 358 7.92 -22.23 -22.81
N ASN A 359 7.67 -21.11 -22.14
CA ASN A 359 6.64 -20.15 -22.51
C ASN A 359 6.96 -19.44 -23.84
N SER A 360 5.95 -19.31 -24.72
CA SER A 360 6.15 -18.69 -26.04
C SER A 360 6.45 -17.19 -26.01
N PHE A 361 6.04 -16.47 -24.96
CA PHE A 361 6.34 -15.05 -24.77
C PHE A 361 7.68 -14.81 -24.06
N PHE A 362 8.31 -15.87 -23.56
CA PHE A 362 9.57 -15.74 -22.84
C PHE A 362 10.71 -15.38 -23.80
N SER A 363 11.45 -14.33 -23.43
CA SER A 363 12.70 -13.95 -24.09
C SER A 363 13.74 -13.56 -23.05
N LYS A 364 14.91 -14.21 -23.10
CA LYS A 364 16.05 -13.87 -22.24
C LYS A 364 16.50 -12.41 -22.45
N GLU A 365 16.28 -11.87 -23.65
CA GLU A 365 16.70 -10.51 -24.02
C GLU A 365 16.00 -9.41 -23.24
N ILE A 366 14.76 -9.67 -22.79
CA ILE A 366 14.04 -8.74 -21.93
C ILE A 366 14.84 -8.51 -20.64
N PHE A 367 15.34 -9.59 -20.02
CA PHE A 367 16.10 -9.50 -18.77
C PHE A 367 17.52 -8.93 -19.00
N PHE A 368 18.14 -9.16 -20.15
CA PHE A 368 19.39 -8.51 -20.53
C PHE A 368 19.27 -7.00 -20.75
N LYS A 369 18.10 -6.52 -21.18
CA LYS A 369 17.81 -5.08 -21.18
C LYS A 369 17.61 -4.58 -19.75
N LEU A 370 16.73 -5.24 -18.97
CA LEU A 370 16.35 -4.79 -17.63
C LEU A 370 17.51 -4.78 -16.61
N LYS A 371 18.56 -5.58 -16.78
CA LYS A 371 19.78 -5.48 -15.93
C LYS A 371 20.51 -4.13 -16.05
N ASN A 372 20.18 -3.32 -17.05
CA ASN A 372 20.73 -1.97 -17.24
C ASN A 372 19.76 -0.88 -16.74
N SER A 373 18.65 -1.25 -16.08
CA SER A 373 17.71 -0.30 -15.48
C SER A 373 18.39 0.59 -14.43
N GLN A 374 17.89 1.82 -14.31
CA GLN A 374 18.28 2.75 -13.24
C GLN A 374 17.56 2.46 -11.91
N VAL A 375 16.51 1.63 -11.93
CA VAL A 375 15.78 1.21 -10.72
C VAL A 375 16.46 -0.03 -10.15
N ASP A 376 17.13 0.13 -9.01
CA ASP A 376 17.98 -0.90 -8.38
C ASP A 376 17.25 -2.26 -8.20
N ARG A 377 15.98 -2.24 -7.81
CA ARG A 377 15.20 -3.47 -7.58
C ARG A 377 14.89 -4.22 -8.88
N VAL A 378 14.51 -3.51 -9.94
CA VAL A 378 14.28 -4.11 -11.27
C VAL A 378 15.58 -4.72 -11.79
N LYS A 379 16.68 -3.96 -11.68
CA LYS A 379 18.01 -4.42 -12.04
C LYS A 379 18.39 -5.70 -11.30
N LEU A 380 18.17 -5.77 -9.99
CA LEU A 380 18.42 -6.98 -9.20
C LEU A 380 17.59 -8.16 -9.71
N HIS A 381 16.27 -8.02 -9.77
CA HIS A 381 15.40 -9.13 -10.14
C HIS A 381 15.75 -9.66 -11.54
N ALA A 382 16.11 -8.79 -12.47
CA ALA A 382 16.57 -9.19 -13.80
C ALA A 382 17.82 -10.08 -13.72
N LEU A 383 18.83 -9.68 -12.94
CA LEU A 383 20.06 -10.45 -12.75
C LEU A 383 19.80 -11.80 -12.07
N MET A 384 18.93 -11.84 -11.05
CA MET A 384 18.58 -13.07 -10.34
C MET A 384 17.77 -14.04 -11.21
N ILE A 385 16.93 -13.52 -12.10
CA ILE A 385 16.24 -14.34 -13.09
C ILE A 385 17.25 -14.91 -14.08
N LEU A 386 18.12 -14.06 -14.65
CA LEU A 386 19.19 -14.47 -15.57
C LEU A 386 20.04 -15.61 -14.99
N SER A 387 20.46 -15.49 -13.72
CA SER A 387 21.28 -16.53 -13.08
C SER A 387 20.61 -17.91 -12.97
N LYS A 388 19.29 -18.00 -13.17
CA LYS A 388 18.53 -19.26 -13.13
C LYS A 388 18.12 -19.77 -14.52
N ILE A 389 18.07 -18.89 -15.51
CA ILE A 389 17.61 -19.24 -16.86
C ILE A 389 18.73 -19.46 -17.87
N LEU A 390 19.90 -18.87 -17.64
CA LEU A 390 21.05 -19.02 -18.52
C LEU A 390 21.67 -20.41 -18.38
N ASN A 391 22.07 -20.98 -19.51
CA ASN A 391 22.92 -22.17 -19.57
C ASN A 391 24.39 -21.76 -19.72
N GLU A 392 25.31 -22.73 -19.62
CA GLU A 392 26.75 -22.48 -19.71
C GLU A 392 27.18 -21.78 -21.00
N GLN A 393 26.57 -22.13 -22.14
CA GLN A 393 26.88 -21.52 -23.43
C GLN A 393 26.45 -20.05 -23.49
N ASP A 394 25.29 -19.70 -22.90
CA ASP A 394 24.84 -18.33 -22.80
C ASP A 394 25.82 -17.50 -21.96
N ILE A 395 26.28 -18.08 -20.84
CA ILE A 395 27.19 -17.43 -19.88
C ILE A 395 28.54 -17.15 -20.52
N LEU A 396 29.11 -18.11 -21.24
CA LEU A 396 30.38 -17.95 -21.96
C LEU A 396 30.35 -16.84 -23.01
N ASN A 397 29.16 -16.51 -23.52
CA ASN A 397 28.95 -15.44 -24.50
C ASN A 397 28.62 -14.09 -23.85
N LEU A 398 28.54 -14.00 -22.51
CA LEU A 398 28.29 -12.73 -21.83
C LEU A 398 29.58 -11.92 -21.71
N ASP A 399 29.64 -10.84 -22.48
CA ASP A 399 30.58 -9.77 -22.20
C ASP A 399 30.36 -9.28 -20.75
N HIS A 400 31.41 -9.40 -19.94
CA HIS A 400 31.48 -8.92 -18.55
C HIS A 400 30.78 -9.78 -17.46
N ILE A 401 31.05 -11.09 -17.39
CA ILE A 401 30.70 -11.94 -16.23
C ILE A 401 31.11 -11.29 -14.90
N ASP A 402 32.30 -10.68 -14.85
CA ASP A 402 32.80 -9.96 -13.66
C ASP A 402 31.88 -8.82 -13.22
N THR A 403 31.20 -8.16 -14.16
CA THR A 403 30.23 -7.09 -13.89
C THR A 403 28.92 -7.65 -13.34
N LEU A 404 28.46 -8.79 -13.84
CA LEU A 404 27.30 -9.51 -13.31
C LEU A 404 27.52 -9.92 -11.85
N THR A 405 28.66 -10.53 -11.58
CA THR A 405 29.08 -10.95 -10.24
C THR A 405 29.29 -9.74 -9.33
N SER A 406 29.96 -8.69 -9.80
CA SER A 406 30.20 -7.44 -9.05
C SER A 406 28.92 -6.70 -8.70
N ILE A 407 27.99 -6.51 -9.65
CA ILE A 407 26.70 -5.85 -9.39
C ILE A 407 25.88 -6.63 -8.36
N PHE A 408 25.89 -7.96 -8.45
CA PHE A 408 25.16 -8.81 -7.51
C PHE A 408 25.75 -8.74 -6.10
N PHE A 409 27.08 -8.77 -5.95
CA PHE A 409 27.74 -8.58 -4.66
C PHE A 409 27.57 -7.15 -4.11
N ASP A 410 27.62 -6.12 -4.95
CA ASP A 410 27.36 -4.74 -4.56
C ASP A 410 25.92 -4.56 -4.06
N TYR A 411 24.96 -5.18 -4.74
CA TYR A 411 23.57 -5.16 -4.30
C TYR A 411 23.39 -5.91 -2.98
N LEU A 412 23.94 -7.13 -2.84
CA LEU A 412 23.91 -7.88 -1.57
C LEU A 412 24.53 -7.09 -0.43
N SER A 413 25.68 -6.45 -0.69
CA SER A 413 26.35 -5.57 0.27
C SER A 413 25.45 -4.40 0.66
N ARG A 414 24.83 -3.72 -0.32
CA ARG A 414 23.85 -2.64 -0.05
C ARG A 414 22.64 -3.14 0.72
N ALA A 415 22.03 -4.26 0.33
CA ALA A 415 20.85 -4.85 0.96
C ALA A 415 21.13 -5.31 2.41
N MET A 416 22.31 -5.84 2.70
CA MET A 416 22.74 -6.21 4.05
C MET A 416 23.07 -5.00 4.93
N ASN A 417 23.54 -3.91 4.31
CA ASN A 417 23.96 -2.70 5.01
C ASN A 417 22.89 -1.60 5.07
N ASP A 418 21.72 -1.78 4.43
CA ASP A 418 20.66 -0.78 4.34
C ASP A 418 19.88 -0.67 5.67
N PRO A 419 20.06 0.43 6.44
CA PRO A 419 19.34 0.65 7.68
C PRO A 419 17.86 1.01 7.46
N CYS A 420 17.44 1.28 6.22
CA CYS A 420 16.12 1.81 5.87
C CYS A 420 15.09 0.73 5.49
N HIS A 421 15.45 -0.56 5.56
CA HIS A 421 14.53 -1.70 5.34
C HIS A 421 13.93 -1.82 3.92
N THR A 422 14.42 -1.05 2.94
CA THR A 422 13.94 -1.07 1.55
C THR A 422 14.25 -2.40 0.83
N CYS A 423 15.29 -3.12 1.25
CA CYS A 423 15.70 -4.41 0.66
C CYS A 423 15.20 -5.67 1.40
N GLN A 424 14.31 -5.56 2.40
CA GLN A 424 13.87 -6.71 3.24
C GLN A 424 12.85 -7.66 2.59
N ASP A 425 12.33 -7.34 1.40
CA ASP A 425 11.27 -8.15 0.77
C ASP A 425 11.80 -9.43 0.09
N VAL A 426 13.12 -9.58 -0.07
CA VAL A 426 13.75 -10.83 -0.55
C VAL A 426 14.31 -11.57 0.66
N PRO A 427 13.75 -12.73 1.06
CA PRO A 427 14.26 -13.44 2.22
C PRO A 427 15.73 -13.83 2.00
N VAL A 428 16.53 -13.76 3.07
CA VAL A 428 17.98 -14.06 3.02
C VAL A 428 18.24 -15.45 2.39
N GLU A 429 17.36 -16.41 2.61
CA GLU A 429 17.41 -17.75 2.01
C GLU A 429 17.35 -17.73 0.47
N HIS A 430 16.58 -16.82 -0.13
CA HIS A 430 16.47 -16.64 -1.58
C HIS A 430 17.72 -15.96 -2.16
N LEU A 431 18.31 -15.03 -1.40
CA LEU A 431 19.61 -14.42 -1.71
C LEU A 431 20.73 -15.47 -1.67
N LEU A 432 20.74 -16.33 -0.64
CA LEU A 432 21.70 -17.44 -0.49
C LEU A 432 21.53 -18.51 -1.58
N ALA A 433 20.31 -18.84 -1.98
CA ALA A 433 20.06 -19.78 -3.08
C ALA A 433 20.56 -19.23 -4.43
N SER A 434 20.39 -17.93 -4.66
CA SER A 434 20.87 -17.27 -5.88
C SER A 434 22.39 -17.12 -5.89
N LEU A 435 22.99 -16.82 -4.72
CA LEU A 435 24.43 -16.89 -4.50
C LEU A 435 24.97 -18.28 -4.83
N LYS A 436 24.32 -19.35 -4.33
CA LYS A 436 24.74 -20.72 -4.61
C LYS A 436 24.71 -21.04 -6.12
N GLY A 437 23.67 -20.60 -6.83
CA GLY A 437 23.59 -20.74 -8.29
C GLY A 437 24.70 -19.99 -9.03
N MET A 438 25.05 -18.79 -8.57
CA MET A 438 26.17 -18.02 -9.12
C MET A 438 27.55 -18.58 -8.75
N PHE A 439 27.73 -19.13 -7.55
CA PHE A 439 28.96 -19.79 -7.16
C PHE A 439 29.17 -21.10 -7.93
N SER A 440 28.12 -21.90 -8.16
CA SER A 440 28.22 -23.04 -9.08
C SER A 440 28.56 -22.61 -10.51
N LEU A 441 28.09 -21.43 -10.93
CA LEU A 441 28.49 -20.81 -12.19
C LEU A 441 29.99 -20.48 -12.23
N ILE A 442 30.51 -19.87 -11.15
CA ILE A 442 31.92 -19.47 -11.02
C ILE A 442 32.83 -20.70 -10.87
N GLU A 443 32.40 -21.73 -10.14
CA GLU A 443 33.11 -23.01 -10.03
C GLU A 443 33.16 -23.73 -11.38
N ASN A 444 32.05 -23.80 -12.13
CA ASN A 444 32.04 -24.37 -13.48
C ASN A 444 32.92 -23.56 -14.45
N ILE A 445 32.95 -22.23 -14.35
CA ILE A 445 33.85 -21.37 -15.15
C ILE A 445 35.32 -21.64 -14.78
N ASN A 446 35.65 -21.79 -13.50
CA ASN A 446 37.01 -22.10 -13.06
C ASN A 446 37.45 -23.52 -13.45
N GLU A 447 36.56 -24.51 -13.39
CA GLU A 447 36.83 -25.87 -13.88
C GLU A 447 37.04 -25.88 -15.41
N LEU A 448 36.26 -25.10 -16.17
CA LEU A 448 36.41 -24.90 -17.61
C LEU A 448 37.74 -24.20 -17.95
N ILE A 449 38.13 -23.16 -17.22
CA ILE A 449 39.44 -22.51 -17.41
C ILE A 449 40.59 -23.49 -17.11
N PHE A 450 40.44 -24.36 -16.13
CA PHE A 450 41.42 -25.43 -15.84
C PHE A 450 41.40 -26.60 -16.84
N THR A 451 40.37 -26.74 -17.67
CA THR A 451 40.37 -27.73 -18.77
C THR A 451 41.01 -27.21 -20.05
N PHE A 452 41.24 -25.90 -20.15
CA PHE A 452 41.90 -25.22 -21.26
C PHE A 452 43.34 -24.73 -20.95
N TYR A 453 43.85 -25.03 -19.75
CA TYR A 453 45.27 -24.98 -19.38
C TYR A 453 45.78 -26.38 -19.05
#